data_AF-A0A7Z9XMM4-F1
#
_entry.id   AF-A0A7Z9XMM4-F1
#
_cell.length_a   1.000
_cell.length_b   1.000
_cell.length_c   1.000
_cell.angle_alpha   90.00
_cell.angle_beta   90.00
_cell.angle_gamma   90.00
#
_symmetry.space_group_name_H-M   'P 1'
#
loop_
_entity.id
_entity.type
_entity.pdbx_description
1 polymer ?
#
loop_
_entity_poly.entity_id
_entity_poly.type
_entity_poly.pdbx_seq_one_letter_code
_entity_poly.pdbx_strand_id
1 'polypeptide(L)'
;MQQPFEKVGAFYIGKEYDLDTGERLDDLVMYDARDLTTHAVVVGMTGSGKTGLCIDILEEAAIDHVPAIIIDPKGDITNLLLTFP
;
A
#
# COMPACT_ATOMS: atom_id res chain seq x y z
N MET A 1 18.92 -9.68 -4.60
CA MET A 1 18.38 -10.72 -5.51
C MET A 1 17.01 -10.18 -5.90
N GLN A 2 16.79 -9.73 -7.14
CA GLN A 2 15.53 -9.05 -7.50
C GLN A 2 14.36 -9.99 -7.22
N GLN A 3 13.50 -9.61 -6.27
CA GLN A 3 12.26 -10.33 -6.02
C GLN A 3 11.37 -10.19 -7.26
N PRO A 4 10.77 -11.28 -7.78
CA PRO A 4 9.95 -11.21 -8.97
C PRO A 4 8.80 -10.22 -8.76
N PHE A 5 8.68 -9.27 -9.69
CA PHE A 5 7.93 -8.02 -9.53
C PHE A 5 6.43 -8.19 -9.27
N GLU A 6 5.79 -9.29 -9.67
CA GLU A 6 4.37 -9.51 -9.42
C GLU A 6 4.12 -11.00 -9.21
N LYS A 7 3.73 -11.38 -8.00
CA LYS A 7 3.06 -12.67 -7.72
C LYS A 7 1.68 -12.32 -7.21
N VAL A 8 0.65 -12.94 -7.76
CA VAL A 8 -0.72 -12.83 -7.24
C VAL A 8 -0.70 -13.10 -5.72
N GLY A 9 -1.23 -12.16 -4.94
CA GLY A 9 -1.22 -12.19 -3.48
C GLY A 9 0.03 -11.62 -2.81
N ALA A 10 0.89 -10.89 -3.55
CA ALA A 10 2.01 -10.14 -2.98
C ALA A 10 1.89 -8.65 -3.36
N PHE A 11 1.58 -7.80 -2.38
CA PHE A 11 1.33 -6.38 -2.57
C PHE A 11 2.62 -5.58 -2.38
N TYR A 12 3.00 -4.77 -3.37
CA TYR A 12 4.09 -3.83 -3.20
C TYR A 12 3.70 -2.69 -2.24
N ILE A 13 4.49 -2.47 -1.18
CA ILE A 13 4.24 -1.41 -0.19
C ILE A 13 5.41 -0.42 -0.02
N GLY A 14 6.38 -0.46 -0.93
CA GLY A 14 7.53 0.44 -0.93
C GLY A 14 8.87 -0.28 -1.06
N LYS A 15 9.94 0.40 -0.67
CA LYS A 15 11.30 -0.16 -0.68
C LYS A 15 11.88 -0.17 0.72
N GLU A 16 12.84 -1.05 0.94
CA GLU A 16 13.59 -1.08 2.19
C GLU A 16 14.29 0.27 2.42
N TYR A 17 14.37 0.67 3.69
CA TYR A 17 14.99 1.91 4.12
C TYR A 17 16.04 1.58 5.18
N ASP A 18 17.28 1.94 4.90
CA ASP A 18 18.39 1.75 5.82
C ASP A 18 18.42 2.93 6.81
N LEU A 19 18.24 2.63 8.08
CA LEU A 19 18.20 3.61 9.17
C LEU A 19 19.60 4.12 9.55
N ASP A 20 20.65 3.34 9.29
CA ASP A 20 22.03 3.72 9.63
C ASP A 20 22.59 4.71 8.60
N THR A 21 22.32 4.47 7.32
CA THR A 21 22.76 5.34 6.22
C THR A 21 21.75 6.43 5.89
N GLY A 22 20.48 6.25 6.26
CA GLY A 22 19.39 7.17 5.91
C GLY A 22 18.98 7.10 4.45
N GLU A 23 19.34 6.02 3.75
CA GLU A 23 19.11 5.84 2.32
C GLU A 23 18.00 4.83 2.04
N ARG A 24 17.24 5.09 0.97
CA ARG A 24 16.28 4.11 0.44
C ARG A 24 17.04 3.11 -0.43
N LEU A 25 16.89 1.83 -0.11
CA LEU A 25 17.51 0.74 -0.85
C LEU A 25 16.72 0.42 -2.12
N ASP A 26 17.29 -0.43 -2.98
CA ASP A 26 16.64 -0.87 -4.22
C ASP A 26 15.72 -2.07 -4.04
N ASP A 27 15.87 -2.80 -2.93
CA ASP A 27 15.04 -3.96 -2.60
C ASP A 27 13.59 -3.53 -2.32
N LEU A 28 12.66 -4.19 -3.01
CA LEU A 28 11.22 -3.95 -2.89
C LEU A 28 10.68 -4.68 -1.67
N VAL A 29 9.77 -4.03 -0.96
CA VAL A 29 8.99 -4.63 0.12
C VAL A 29 7.70 -5.18 -0.48
N MET A 30 7.68 -6.50 -0.69
CA MET A 30 6.51 -7.23 -1.16
C MET A 30 5.79 -7.86 0.05
N TYR A 31 4.62 -7.33 0.38
CA TYR A 31 3.80 -7.77 1.51
C TYR A 31 2.89 -8.93 1.13
N ASP A 32 2.77 -9.96 1.98
CA ASP A 32 1.89 -11.10 1.74
C ASP A 32 0.43 -10.71 1.99
N ALA A 33 -0.38 -10.60 0.93
CA ALA A 33 -1.77 -10.16 1.03
C ALA A 33 -2.64 -11.10 1.89
N ARG A 34 -2.21 -12.35 2.11
CA ARG A 34 -2.93 -13.29 2.99
C ARG A 34 -2.97 -12.81 4.42
N ASP A 35 -1.97 -12.04 4.87
CA ASP A 35 -1.95 -11.49 6.22
C ASP A 35 -3.10 -10.48 6.43
N LEU A 36 -3.54 -9.78 5.37
CA LEU A 36 -4.69 -8.85 5.43
C LEU A 36 -6.01 -9.55 5.72
N THR A 37 -6.10 -10.87 5.53
CA THR A 37 -7.30 -11.65 5.88
C THR A 37 -7.52 -11.76 7.39
N THR A 38 -6.51 -11.41 8.19
CA THR A 38 -6.54 -11.45 9.66
C THR A 38 -6.77 -10.09 10.32
N HIS A 39 -7.17 -9.07 9.53
CA HIS A 39 -7.28 -7.66 9.89
C HIS A 39 -5.92 -6.94 9.95
N ALA A 40 -5.91 -5.69 9.49
CA ALA A 40 -4.76 -4.80 9.57
C ALA A 40 -5.15 -3.47 10.20
N VAL A 41 -4.19 -2.81 10.84
CA VAL A 41 -4.37 -1.47 11.41
C VAL A 41 -3.17 -0.61 11.01
N VAL A 42 -3.45 0.54 10.39
CA VAL A 42 -2.42 1.54 10.04
C VAL A 42 -2.50 2.70 11.03
N VAL A 43 -1.43 2.92 11.80
CA VAL A 43 -1.34 3.98 12.83
C VAL A 43 -0.24 5.00 12.52
N GLY A 44 -0.40 6.23 13.01
CA GLY A 44 0.54 7.33 12.76
C GLY A 44 -0.12 8.71 12.82
N MET A 45 0.69 9.76 12.93
CA MET A 45 0.21 11.15 12.98
C MET A 45 -0.20 11.68 11.59
N THR A 46 -0.90 12.81 11.53
CA THR A 46 -1.20 13.49 10.24
C THR A 46 0.10 13.79 9.48
N GLY A 47 0.12 13.52 8.17
CA GLY A 47 1.31 13.70 7.34
C GLY A 47 2.29 12.52 7.32
N SER A 48 2.06 11.47 8.12
CA SER A 48 2.97 10.30 8.17
C SER A 48 2.77 9.29 7.03
N GLY A 49 1.97 9.61 6.02
CA GLY A 49 1.75 8.72 4.87
C GLY A 49 0.70 7.61 5.05
N LYS A 50 -0.05 7.56 6.16
CA LYS A 50 -1.09 6.51 6.38
C LYS A 50 -2.06 6.34 5.21
N THR A 51 -2.61 7.45 4.73
CA THR A 51 -3.58 7.43 3.62
C THR A 51 -2.91 6.92 2.35
N GLY A 52 -1.68 7.37 2.06
CA GLY A 52 -0.88 6.88 0.93
C GLY A 52 -0.68 5.37 0.97
N LEU A 53 -0.25 4.83 2.11
CA LEU A 53 -0.10 3.39 2.28
C LEU A 53 -1.41 2.61 2.05
N CYS A 54 -2.55 3.13 2.53
CA CYS A 54 -3.84 2.49 2.26
C CYS A 54 -4.23 2.54 0.78
N ILE A 55 -3.85 3.60 0.06
CA ILE A 55 -4.07 3.71 -1.38
C ILE A 55 -3.19 2.69 -2.11
N ASP A 56 -1.89 2.62 -1.80
CA ASP A 56 -0.99 1.63 -2.40
C ASP A 56 -1.55 0.22 -2.23
N ILE A 57 -1.99 -0.16 -1.02
CA ILE A 57 -2.64 -1.46 -0.75
C ILE A 57 -3.90 -1.67 -1.60
N LEU A 58 -4.73 -0.64 -1.77
CA LEU A 58 -5.96 -0.73 -2.59
C LEU A 58 -5.64 -0.84 -4.09
N GLU A 59 -4.60 -0.18 -4.57
CA GLU A 59 -4.13 -0.27 -5.96
C GLU A 59 -3.63 -1.68 -6.26
N GLU A 60 -2.82 -2.27 -5.38
CA GLU A 60 -2.33 -3.65 -5.50
C GLU A 60 -3.49 -4.66 -5.45
N ALA A 61 -4.44 -4.45 -4.53
CA ALA A 61 -5.66 -5.26 -4.47
C ALA A 61 -6.49 -5.18 -5.75
N ALA A 62 -6.59 -4.00 -6.37
CA ALA A 62 -7.29 -3.81 -7.63
C ALA A 62 -6.59 -4.49 -8.82
N ILE A 63 -5.25 -4.45 -8.86
CA ILE A 63 -4.41 -5.17 -9.84
C ILE A 63 -4.67 -6.67 -9.75
N ASP A 64 -4.76 -7.21 -8.54
CA ASP A 64 -5.08 -8.62 -8.27
C ASP A 64 -6.57 -8.96 -8.42
N HIS A 65 -7.40 -8.03 -8.88
CA HIS A 65 -8.84 -8.17 -9.04
C HIS A 65 -9.60 -8.53 -7.75
N VAL A 66 -9.06 -8.10 -6.61
CA VAL A 66 -9.71 -8.24 -5.31
C VAL A 66 -10.77 -7.15 -5.15
N PRO A 67 -12.05 -7.49 -4.95
CA PRO A 67 -13.08 -6.49 -4.71
C PRO A 67 -12.89 -5.83 -3.35
N ALA A 68 -12.99 -4.50 -3.30
CA ALA A 68 -12.85 -3.72 -2.08
C ALA A 68 -14.09 -2.86 -1.80
N ILE A 69 -14.46 -2.76 -0.52
CA ILE A 69 -15.43 -1.78 -0.03
C ILE A 69 -14.66 -0.80 0.85
N ILE A 70 -14.74 0.49 0.51
CA ILE A 70 -13.99 1.54 1.19
C ILE A 70 -14.97 2.43 1.93
N ILE A 71 -14.77 2.60 3.24
CA ILE A 71 -15.51 3.56 4.06
C ILE A 71 -14.55 4.68 4.42
N ASP A 72 -14.68 5.81 3.72
CA ASP A 72 -13.82 6.96 3.88
C ASP A 72 -14.64 8.18 4.33
N PRO A 73 -14.73 8.44 5.65
CA PRO A 73 -15.49 9.57 6.17
C PRO A 73 -14.82 10.91 5.86
N LYS A 74 -13.54 10.91 5.51
CA LYS A 74 -12.76 12.13 5.23
C LYS A 74 -12.82 12.51 3.75
N GLY A 75 -13.02 11.53 2.88
CA GLY A 75 -13.16 11.69 1.43
C GLY A 75 -11.83 11.74 0.68
N ASP A 76 -10.69 11.60 1.36
CA ASP A 76 -9.36 11.66 0.74
C ASP A 76 -9.16 10.54 -0.31
N ILE A 77 -9.57 9.30 0.00
CA ILE A 77 -9.46 8.14 -0.90
C ILE A 77 -10.52 8.21 -2.00
N THR A 78 -11.75 8.63 -1.64
CA THR A 78 -12.84 8.76 -2.62
C THR A 78 -12.51 9.79 -3.69
N ASN A 79 -11.85 10.88 -3.32
CA ASN A 79 -11.43 11.94 -4.26
C ASN A 79 -10.45 11.43 -5.32
N LEU A 80 -9.63 10.41 -5.03
CA LEU A 80 -8.71 9.84 -6.02
C LEU A 80 -9.45 9.10 -7.16
N LEU A 81 -10.62 8.55 -6.87
CA LEU A 81 -11.47 7.90 -7.86
C LEU A 81 -12.26 8.90 -8.71
N LEU A 82 -12.33 10.16 -8.28
CA LEU A 82 -13.00 11.23 -9.01
C LEU A 82 -11.99 11.95 -9.90
N THR A 83 -11.87 11.50 -11.14
CA THR A 83 -11.07 12.18 -12.16
C THR A 83 -11.81 13.45 -12.60
N PHE A 84 -11.53 14.57 -11.95
CA PHE A 84 -11.97 15.88 -12.44
C PHE A 84 -10.99 16.39 -13.52
N PRO A 85 -11.46 16.80 -14.71
CA PRO A 85 -10.62 17.38 -15.77
C PRO A 85 -10.06 18.77 -15.41
#